data_AF-A0A6H0WMN5-F1
#
_entry.id   AF-A0A6H0WMN5-F1
#
_cell.length_a   1.000
_cell.length_b   1.000
_cell.length_c   1.000
_cell.angle_alpha   90.00
_cell.angle_beta   90.00
_cell.angle_gamma   90.00
#
_symmetry.space_group_name_H-M   'P 1'
#
loop_
_entity.id
_entity.type
_entity.pdbx_description
1 polymer ?
#
loop_
_entity_poly.entity_id
_entity_poly.type
_entity_poly.pdbx_seq_one_letter_code
_entity_poly.pdbx_strand_id
1 'polypeptide(L)'
;MRYRYPWFYAYPYEIRRPPASPANTDIFIRSAKQAAGLFADAQLVLSRIAGSGELSRRILTAAEQSDKQTVKRLIKQMGVRHEVDAGFNPDGIYISLIGTQSRMILALRWSENRNHFASISL
;
A
#
# COMPACT_ATOMS: atom_id res chain seq x y z
N MET A 1 -32.19 25.47 -46.67
CA MET A 1 -32.29 25.17 -45.23
C MET A 1 -30.90 25.26 -44.63
N ARG A 2 -30.62 26.27 -43.80
CA ARG A 2 -29.31 26.48 -43.15
C ARG A 2 -29.42 25.99 -41.70
N TYR A 3 -28.78 24.87 -41.37
CA TYR A 3 -28.70 24.39 -40.00
C TYR A 3 -27.76 25.29 -39.20
N ARG A 4 -28.33 26.06 -38.27
CA ARG A 4 -27.57 26.88 -37.31
C ARG A 4 -27.22 25.98 -36.14
N TYR A 5 -25.98 25.49 -36.11
CA TYR A 5 -25.46 24.76 -34.95
C TYR A 5 -25.46 25.68 -33.72
N PRO A 6 -26.07 25.27 -32.59
CA PRO A 6 -25.98 26.04 -31.36
C PRO A 6 -24.56 25.90 -30.81
N TRP A 7 -23.95 27.05 -30.54
CA TRP A 7 -22.68 27.14 -29.82
C TRP A 7 -22.91 26.62 -28.40
N PHE A 8 -22.40 25.43 -28.10
CA PHE A 8 -22.28 24.96 -26.73
C PHE A 8 -21.17 25.77 -26.06
N TYR A 9 -21.55 26.72 -25.21
CA TYR A 9 -20.64 27.32 -24.25
C TYR A 9 -20.20 26.19 -23.30
N ALA A 10 -18.99 25.66 -23.52
CA ALA A 10 -18.30 24.84 -22.55
C ALA A 10 -17.93 25.75 -21.37
N TYR A 11 -18.78 25.78 -20.34
CA TYR A 11 -18.39 26.38 -19.07
C TYR A 11 -17.22 25.55 -18.52
N PRO A 12 -16.02 26.13 -18.34
CA PRO A 12 -14.97 25.44 -17.63
C PRO A 12 -15.46 25.25 -16.20
N TYR A 13 -15.79 24.01 -15.84
CA TYR A 13 -15.95 23.65 -14.45
C TYR A 13 -14.55 23.75 -13.82
N GLU A 14 -14.23 24.90 -13.25
CA GLU A 14 -13.10 24.97 -12.34
C GLU A 14 -13.43 24.04 -11.16
N ILE A 15 -12.78 22.89 -11.12
CA ILE A 15 -12.79 22.03 -9.93
C ILE A 15 -12.12 22.86 -8.83
N ARG A 16 -12.92 23.61 -8.06
CA ARG A 16 -12.48 24.28 -6.84
C ARG A 16 -12.08 23.20 -5.85
N ARG A 17 -10.80 22.86 -5.85
CA ARG A 17 -10.20 22.07 -4.78
C ARG A 17 -10.35 22.87 -3.50
N PRO A 18 -10.88 22.28 -2.41
CA PRO A 18 -10.86 22.94 -1.11
C PRO A 18 -9.44 23.43 -0.81
N PRO A 19 -9.28 24.60 -0.17
CA PRO A 19 -7.96 25.04 0.26
C PRO A 19 -7.35 23.95 1.15
N ALA A 20 -6.09 23.60 0.86
CA ALA A 20 -5.38 22.60 1.65
C ALA A 20 -5.36 23.03 3.12
N SER A 21 -5.64 22.10 4.03
CA SER A 21 -5.52 22.36 5.46
C SER A 21 -4.10 22.83 5.79
N PRO A 22 -3.93 23.76 6.75
CA PRO A 22 -2.59 24.25 7.11
C PRO A 22 -1.71 23.07 7.54
N ALA A 23 -0.52 22.98 6.91
CA ALA A 23 0.45 21.95 7.25
C ALA A 23 0.89 22.12 8.71
N ASN A 24 0.91 21.02 9.46
CA ASN A 24 1.35 21.01 10.85
C ASN A 24 2.69 20.27 10.97
N THR A 25 3.77 21.02 11.17
CA THR A 25 5.14 20.49 11.28
C THR A 25 5.29 19.52 12.42
N ASP A 26 4.63 19.73 13.57
CA ASP A 26 4.71 18.81 14.70
C ASP A 26 4.07 17.46 14.40
N ILE A 27 2.96 17.44 13.65
CA ILE A 27 2.34 16.19 13.17
C ILE A 27 3.31 15.45 12.24
N PHE A 28 3.96 16.17 11.32
CA PHE A 28 4.92 15.59 10.38
C PHE A 28 6.16 15.03 11.08
N ILE A 29 6.70 15.72 12.09
CA ILE A 29 7.83 15.22 12.89
C ILE A 29 7.43 13.98 13.70
N ARG A 30 6.24 13.98 14.31
CA ARG A 30 5.75 12.79 15.06
C ARG A 30 5.51 11.59 14.15
N SER A 31 4.95 11.80 12.96
CA SER A 31 4.76 10.71 11.98
C SER A 31 6.09 10.13 11.54
N ALA A 32 7.12 10.94 11.31
CA ALA A 32 8.47 10.48 10.99
C ALA A 32 9.09 9.65 12.14
N LYS A 33 8.95 10.10 13.39
CA LYS A 33 9.43 9.35 14.57
C LYS A 33 8.74 7.99 14.71
N GLN A 34 7.43 7.94 14.46
CA GLN A 34 6.69 6.68 14.49
C GLN A 34 7.06 5.76 13.32
N ALA A 35 7.28 6.32 12.13
CA ALA A 35 7.67 5.56 10.95
C ALA A 35 8.99 4.80 11.15
N ALA A 36 9.89 5.28 12.02
CA ALA A 36 11.10 4.53 12.40
C ALA A 36 10.79 3.19 13.09
N GLY A 37 9.72 3.13 13.91
CA GLY A 37 9.25 1.88 14.51
C GLY A 37 8.63 0.93 13.47
N LEU A 38 7.86 1.48 12.53
CA LEU A 38 7.34 0.70 11.39
C LEU A 38 8.47 0.16 10.51
N PHE A 39 9.56 0.92 10.35
CA PHE A 39 10.73 0.51 9.58
C PHE A 39 11.44 -0.68 10.21
N ALA A 40 11.62 -0.69 11.54
CA ALA A 40 12.21 -1.83 12.23
C ALA A 40 11.38 -3.11 12.03
N ASP A 41 10.05 -3.01 12.12
CA ASP A 41 9.14 -4.12 11.84
C ASP A 41 9.23 -4.55 10.36
N ALA A 42 9.32 -3.61 9.43
CA ALA A 42 9.52 -3.91 8.01
C ALA A 42 10.82 -4.65 7.75
N GLN A 43 11.93 -4.22 8.33
CA GLN A 43 13.22 -4.89 8.21
C GLN A 43 13.15 -6.33 8.72
N LEU A 44 12.46 -6.54 9.85
CA LEU A 44 12.23 -7.88 10.41
C LEU A 44 11.43 -8.75 9.43
N VAL A 45 10.29 -8.26 8.91
CA VAL A 45 9.47 -8.99 7.94
C VAL A 45 10.29 -9.38 6.71
N LEU A 46 11.01 -8.41 6.12
CA LEU A 46 11.84 -8.65 4.93
C LEU A 46 12.95 -9.68 5.21
N SER A 47 13.62 -9.58 6.36
CA SER A 47 14.68 -10.53 6.75
C SER A 47 14.16 -11.96 6.92
N ARG A 48 12.95 -12.11 7.48
CA ARG A 48 12.34 -13.42 7.73
C ARG A 48 11.87 -14.08 6.44
N ILE A 49 11.27 -13.30 5.55
CA ILE A 49 10.86 -13.76 4.21
C ILE A 49 12.11 -14.17 3.42
N ALA A 50 13.11 -13.29 3.31
CA ALA A 50 14.35 -13.58 2.57
C ALA A 50 15.15 -14.75 3.16
N GLY A 51 15.14 -14.90 4.49
CA GLY A 51 15.85 -15.96 5.20
C GLY A 51 15.13 -17.31 5.27
N SER A 52 13.88 -17.42 4.81
CA SER A 52 13.09 -18.66 4.90
C SER A 52 12.28 -18.93 3.64
N GLY A 53 12.77 -19.87 2.83
CA GLY A 53 12.05 -20.35 1.65
C GLY A 53 10.72 -21.01 2.00
N GLU A 54 10.63 -21.71 3.15
CA GLU A 54 9.39 -22.32 3.59
C GLU A 54 8.32 -21.27 3.94
N LEU A 55 8.70 -20.23 4.70
CA LEU A 55 7.80 -19.13 5.04
C LEU A 55 7.32 -18.41 3.79
N SER A 56 8.24 -18.11 2.88
CA SER A 56 7.93 -17.48 1.59
C SER A 56 6.92 -18.29 0.78
N ARG A 57 7.12 -19.61 0.69
CA ARG A 57 6.18 -20.51 -0.01
C ARG A 57 4.81 -20.53 0.65
N ARG A 58 4.72 -20.58 1.99
CA ARG A 58 3.44 -20.54 2.72
C ARG A 58 2.69 -19.22 2.46
N ILE A 59 3.40 -18.09 2.42
CA ILE A 59 2.81 -16.78 2.10
C ILE A 59 2.31 -16.76 0.66
N LEU A 60 3.11 -17.25 -0.29
CA LEU A 60 2.71 -17.35 -1.70
C LEU A 60 1.44 -18.20 -1.87
N THR A 61 1.42 -19.41 -1.30
CA THR A 61 0.25 -20.29 -1.40
C THR A 61 -1.00 -19.65 -0.78
N ALA A 62 -0.88 -18.97 0.35
CA ALA A 62 -2.01 -18.27 0.96
C ALA A 62 -2.48 -17.08 0.10
N ALA A 63 -1.55 -16.34 -0.51
CA ALA A 63 -1.87 -15.23 -1.40
C ALA A 63 -2.54 -15.70 -2.71
N GLU A 64 -2.06 -16.79 -3.31
CA GLU A 64 -2.68 -17.42 -4.49
C GLU A 64 -4.13 -17.85 -4.21
N GLN A 65 -4.40 -18.32 -3.00
CA GLN A 65 -5.74 -18.69 -2.52
C GLN A 65 -6.59 -17.48 -2.09
N SER A 66 -6.06 -16.27 -2.24
CA SER A 66 -6.66 -15.03 -1.75
C SER A 66 -6.97 -15.00 -0.24
N ASP A 67 -6.26 -15.81 0.56
CA ASP A 67 -6.45 -15.90 2.01
C ASP A 67 -5.67 -14.82 2.76
N LYS A 68 -6.28 -13.64 2.85
CA LYS A 68 -5.72 -12.48 3.57
C LYS A 68 -5.48 -12.78 5.05
N GLN A 69 -6.32 -13.58 5.67
CA GLN A 69 -6.21 -13.85 7.12
C GLN A 69 -4.97 -14.68 7.42
N THR A 70 -4.70 -15.71 6.62
CA THR A 70 -3.49 -16.51 6.78
C THR A 70 -2.23 -15.69 6.51
N VAL A 71 -2.22 -14.85 5.47
CA VAL A 71 -1.08 -13.96 5.18
C VAL A 71 -0.82 -13.01 6.37
N LYS A 72 -1.85 -12.35 6.89
CA LYS A 72 -1.73 -11.44 8.06
C LYS A 72 -1.21 -12.18 9.28
N ARG A 73 -1.72 -13.40 9.54
CA ARG A 73 -1.27 -14.25 10.65
C ARG A 73 0.21 -14.65 10.52
N LEU A 74 0.64 -15.09 9.33
CA LEU A 74 2.03 -15.47 9.07
C LEU A 74 2.97 -14.29 9.28
N ILE A 75 2.59 -13.08 8.84
CA ILE A 75 3.40 -11.87 9.04
C ILE A 75 3.43 -11.49 10.52
N LYS A 76 2.30 -11.53 11.24
CA LYS A 76 2.25 -11.28 12.69
C LYS A 76 3.12 -12.26 13.49
N GLN A 77 3.17 -13.52 13.09
CA GLN A 77 4.03 -14.54 13.72
C GLN A 77 5.53 -14.24 13.60
N MET A 78 5.95 -13.34 12.71
CA MET A 78 7.35 -12.92 12.58
C MET A 78 7.82 -12.02 13.74
N GLY A 79 6.90 -11.58 14.62
CA GLY A 79 7.20 -10.71 15.76
C GLY A 79 6.87 -9.23 15.53
N VAL A 80 6.08 -8.94 14.49
CA VAL A 80 5.66 -7.56 14.15
C VAL A 80 4.76 -7.00 15.25
N ARG A 81 5.13 -5.83 15.77
CA ARG A 81 4.41 -5.18 16.87
C ARG A 81 3.20 -4.42 16.34
N HIS A 82 3.35 -3.74 15.22
CA HIS A 82 2.33 -2.88 14.63
C HIS A 82 1.23 -3.67 13.92
N GLU A 83 0.09 -3.03 13.68
CA GLU A 83 -0.99 -3.64 12.89
C GLU A 83 -0.52 -3.90 11.46
N VAL A 84 -0.98 -5.03 10.91
CA VAL A 84 -0.58 -5.50 9.59
C VAL A 84 -1.81 -5.66 8.74
N ASP A 85 -1.76 -5.15 7.52
CA ASP A 85 -2.69 -5.51 6.47
C ASP A 85 -1.96 -5.99 5.22
N ALA A 86 -2.64 -6.78 4.40
CA ALA A 86 -2.05 -7.38 3.21
C ALA A 86 -3.02 -7.34 2.02
N GLY A 87 -2.53 -6.80 0.91
CA GLY A 87 -3.15 -6.89 -0.41
C GLY A 87 -2.24 -7.68 -1.34
N PHE A 88 -2.81 -8.37 -2.31
CA PHE A 88 -2.03 -9.15 -3.27
C PHE A 88 -2.76 -9.19 -4.60
N ASN A 89 -1.97 -9.31 -5.66
CA ASN A 89 -2.40 -9.58 -7.02
C ASN A 89 -1.53 -10.74 -7.57
N PRO A 90 -1.81 -11.25 -8.77
CA PRO A 90 -1.01 -12.32 -9.35
C PRO A 90 0.49 -12.00 -9.49
N ASP A 91 0.87 -10.71 -9.45
CA ASP A 91 2.25 -10.26 -9.66
C ASP A 91 3.05 -10.08 -8.37
N GLY A 92 2.37 -9.86 -7.23
CA GLY A 92 3.02 -9.56 -5.97
C GLY A 92 2.09 -9.32 -4.77
N ILE A 93 2.71 -8.93 -3.66
CA ILE A 93 2.09 -8.62 -2.38
C ILE A 93 2.47 -7.22 -1.90
N TYR A 94 1.49 -6.55 -1.30
CA TYR A 94 1.61 -5.30 -0.59
C TYR A 94 1.33 -5.57 0.88
N ILE A 95 2.35 -5.38 1.72
CA ILE A 95 2.22 -5.49 3.17
C ILE A 95 2.18 -4.07 3.73
N SER A 96 1.06 -3.71 4.36
CA SER A 96 0.89 -2.43 5.04
C SER A 96 1.14 -2.61 6.53
N LEU A 97 2.13 -1.91 7.06
CA LEU A 97 2.33 -1.74 8.49
C LEU A 97 1.68 -0.42 8.91
N ILE A 98 0.74 -0.49 9.84
CA ILE A 98 -0.13 0.63 10.19
C ILE A 98 0.23 1.12 11.61
N GLY A 99 0.62 2.39 11.68
CA GLY A 99 0.75 3.16 12.91
C GLY A 99 -0.37 4.20 13.03
N THR A 100 -0.45 4.87 14.17
CA THR A 100 -1.47 5.89 14.46
C THR A 100 -1.37 7.14 13.59
N GLN A 101 -0.16 7.51 13.15
CA GLN A 101 0.14 8.72 12.37
C GLN A 101 1.02 8.42 11.14
N SER A 102 1.35 7.16 10.89
CA SER A 102 2.24 6.73 9.82
C SER A 102 1.81 5.37 9.27
N ARG A 103 2.10 5.12 7.99
CA ARG A 103 1.86 3.85 7.30
C ARG A 103 3.09 3.54 6.46
N MET A 104 3.57 2.31 6.54
CA MET A 104 4.66 1.82 5.70
C MET A 104 4.13 0.70 4.81
N ILE A 105 4.47 0.75 3.52
CA ILE A 105 3.98 -0.21 2.53
C ILE A 105 5.17 -0.89 1.89
N LEU A 106 5.23 -2.20 2.05
CA LEU A 106 6.24 -3.06 1.43
C LEU A 106 5.61 -3.72 0.22
N ALA A 107 6.14 -3.43 -0.97
CA ALA A 107 5.72 -4.05 -2.20
C ALA A 107 6.77 -5.09 -2.63
N LEU A 108 6.38 -6.36 -2.67
CA LEU A 108 7.24 -7.47 -3.08
C LEU A 108 6.63 -8.15 -4.30
N ARG A 109 7.47 -8.49 -5.27
CA ARG A 109 7.06 -9.21 -6.49
C ARG A 109 7.45 -10.67 -6.41
N TRP A 110 6.66 -11.51 -7.06
CA TRP A 110 7.00 -12.92 -7.31
C TRP A 110 6.77 -13.35 -8.77
N SER A 111 6.14 -12.50 -9.59
CA SER A 111 6.04 -12.69 -11.04
C SER A 111 7.20 -11.97 -11.75
N GLU A 112 7.79 -12.65 -12.72
CA GLU A 112 8.86 -12.09 -13.57
C GLU A 112 8.29 -11.25 -14.73
N ASN A 113 6.98 -11.32 -14.98
CA ASN A 113 6.35 -10.78 -16.17
C ASN A 113 5.58 -9.48 -15.87
N ARG A 114 6.10 -8.35 -16.38
CA ARG A 114 5.57 -6.96 -16.44
C ARG A 114 5.93 -5.99 -15.29
N ASN A 115 6.33 -4.77 -15.68
CA ASN A 115 6.77 -3.64 -14.86
C ASN A 115 5.62 -2.86 -14.16
N HIS A 116 4.64 -3.52 -13.55
CA HIS A 116 3.50 -2.80 -12.97
C HIS A 116 3.16 -3.24 -11.54
N PHE A 117 3.79 -2.62 -10.54
CA PHE A 117 3.17 -2.40 -9.22
C PHE A 117 2.04 -1.35 -9.28
N ALA A 118 1.58 -0.97 -10.47
CA ALA A 118 0.86 0.29 -10.74
C ALA A 118 -0.66 0.24 -10.51
N SER A 119 -1.25 -0.91 -10.17
CA SER A 119 -2.71 -1.07 -10.30
C SER A 119 -3.45 -1.46 -9.01
N ILE A 120 -2.83 -1.40 -7.83
CA ILE A 120 -3.56 -1.55 -6.57
C ILE A 120 -3.75 -0.19 -5.92
N SER A 121 -5.00 0.27 -5.87
CA SER A 121 -5.42 1.42 -5.07
C SER A 121 -5.20 1.10 -3.59
N LEU A 122 -4.31 1.86 -2.93
CA LEU A 122 -3.91 1.71 -1.52
C LEU A 122 -4.85 2.37 -0.51
#